data_AF-G0PM24-F1
#
_entry.id   AF-G0PM24-F1
#
_cell.length_a   1.000
_cell.length_b   1.000
_cell.length_c   1.000
_cell.angle_alpha   90.00
_cell.angle_beta   90.00
_cell.angle_gamma   90.00
#
_symmetry.space_group_name_H-M   'P 1'
#
loop_
_entity.id
_entity.type
_entity.pdbx_description
1 polymer ?
#
loop_
_entity_poly.entity_id
_entity_poly.type
_entity_poly.pdbx_seq_one_letter_code
_entity_poly.pdbx_strand_id
1 'polypeptide(L)'
;MAEKKEKKEEKDSDVFVLKVNTEGVLFTNTRLGDELTPAIIKLTNPTKEKYAFKIKCTSNEMFKIKLPVGFINKDETIEIPVYHMANKAIPENNKQYFAIYYTKVDDDD
;
A
#
# COMPACT_ATOMS: atom_id res chain seq x y z
N MET A 1 -21.46 -4.40 -42.85
CA MET A 1 -21.19 -5.44 -41.84
C MET A 1 -20.38 -4.75 -40.76
N ALA A 2 -20.99 -4.43 -39.62
CA ALA A 2 -20.33 -3.69 -38.54
C ALA A 2 -19.95 -4.70 -37.46
N GLU A 3 -18.65 -4.99 -37.36
CA GLU A 3 -18.08 -5.84 -36.33
C GLU A 3 -18.24 -5.13 -34.97
N LYS A 4 -19.12 -5.69 -34.14
CA LYS A 4 -19.21 -5.32 -32.72
C LYS A 4 -17.91 -5.77 -32.06
N LYS A 5 -17.05 -4.82 -31.67
CA LYS A 5 -15.99 -5.05 -30.68
C LYS A 5 -16.63 -5.55 -29.40
N GLU A 6 -16.47 -6.84 -29.12
CA GLU A 6 -16.68 -7.40 -27.79
C GLU A 6 -15.72 -6.71 -26.83
N LYS A 7 -16.26 -5.80 -26.01
CA LYS A 7 -15.57 -5.29 -24.84
C LYS A 7 -15.50 -6.45 -23.86
N LYS A 8 -14.39 -7.18 -23.91
CA LYS A 8 -14.07 -8.23 -22.95
C LYS A 8 -13.96 -7.55 -21.58
N GLU A 9 -15.01 -7.64 -20.79
CA GLU A 9 -14.96 -7.33 -19.36
C GLU A 9 -13.89 -8.24 -18.76
N GLU A 10 -12.73 -7.64 -18.50
CA GLU A 10 -11.65 -8.25 -17.75
C GLU A 10 -12.21 -8.48 -16.36
N LYS A 11 -12.58 -9.74 -16.11
CA LYS A 11 -13.07 -10.24 -14.84
C LYS A 11 -12.01 -9.91 -13.79
N ASP A 12 -12.24 -8.83 -13.04
CA ASP A 12 -11.41 -8.38 -11.93
C ASP A 12 -11.23 -9.58 -11.01
N SER A 13 -10.10 -10.26 -11.14
CA SER A 13 -9.80 -11.43 -10.34
C SER A 13 -9.75 -10.95 -8.89
N ASP A 14 -10.55 -11.56 -8.00
CA ASP A 14 -10.60 -11.32 -6.55
C ASP A 14 -9.25 -11.51 -5.80
N VAL A 15 -8.15 -11.63 -6.55
CA VAL A 15 -6.79 -11.85 -6.09
C VAL A 15 -6.05 -10.53 -6.14
N PHE A 16 -5.59 -10.08 -4.97
CA PHE A 16 -4.70 -8.93 -4.84
C PHE A 16 -3.43 -9.16 -5.67
N VAL A 17 -3.27 -8.44 -6.78
CA VAL A 17 -2.21 -8.69 -7.79
C VAL A 17 -0.84 -8.14 -7.38
N LEU A 18 -0.81 -7.10 -6.54
CA LEU A 18 0.43 -6.56 -6.00
C LEU A 18 0.96 -7.46 -4.89
N LYS A 19 2.27 -7.58 -4.73
CA LYS A 19 2.86 -8.38 -3.66
C LYS A 19 3.33 -7.47 -2.53
N VAL A 20 2.87 -7.74 -1.31
CA VAL A 20 3.39 -7.08 -0.11
C VAL A 20 4.44 -8.02 0.51
N ASN A 21 5.69 -7.59 0.55
CA ASN A 21 6.81 -8.44 0.98
C ASN A 21 6.99 -8.48 2.52
N THR A 22 6.07 -7.89 3.27
CA THR A 22 6.10 -7.88 4.74
C THR A 22 4.82 -8.51 5.27
N GLU A 23 4.94 -9.51 6.16
CA GLU A 23 3.78 -10.14 6.81
C GLU A 23 3.06 -9.18 7.75
N GLY A 24 3.79 -8.17 8.26
CA GLY A 24 3.25 -7.10 9.09
C GLY A 24 4.22 -5.92 9.15
N VAL A 25 3.75 -4.81 9.72
CA VAL A 25 4.59 -3.63 9.98
C VAL A 25 5.07 -3.70 11.42
N LEU A 26 6.38 -3.86 11.61
CA LEU A 26 6.99 -3.87 12.94
C LEU A 26 7.67 -2.53 13.21
N PHE A 27 7.22 -1.84 14.25
CA PHE A 27 7.87 -0.63 14.76
C PHE A 27 8.78 -1.02 15.93
N THR A 28 10.10 -1.01 15.70
CA THR A 28 11.09 -1.32 16.74
C THR A 28 11.84 -0.05 17.16
N ASN A 29 11.66 0.38 18.41
CA ASN A 29 12.45 1.42 19.03
C ASN A 29 12.45 1.24 20.56
N THR A 30 13.60 1.44 21.20
CA THR A 30 13.73 1.44 22.67
C THR A 30 12.83 2.49 23.33
N ARG A 31 12.51 3.57 22.60
CA ARG A 31 11.63 4.67 23.01
C ARG A 31 10.37 4.74 22.14
N LEU A 32 9.83 3.58 21.75
CA LEU A 32 8.57 3.51 21.00
C LEU A 32 7.46 4.24 21.77
N GLY A 33 6.73 5.15 21.11
CA GLY A 33 5.71 5.98 21.74
C GLY A 33 6.20 7.32 22.29
N ASP A 34 7.48 7.43 22.69
CA ASP A 34 8.12 8.71 23.03
C ASP A 34 8.71 9.39 21.79
N GLU A 35 9.33 8.61 20.90
CA GLU A 35 9.98 9.10 19.69
C GLU A 35 9.30 8.59 18.42
N LEU A 36 9.44 9.37 17.34
CA LEU A 36 8.94 8.99 16.03
C LEU A 36 9.70 7.74 15.57
N THR A 37 8.96 6.66 15.32
CA THR A 37 9.54 5.37 14.96
C THR A 37 9.17 5.01 13.52
N PRO A 38 10.13 4.92 12.59
CA PRO A 38 9.88 4.51 11.22
C PRO A 38 9.75 2.99 11.08
N ALA A 39 8.94 2.57 10.12
CA ALA A 39 8.90 1.22 9.57
C ALA A 39 8.68 1.31 8.04
N ILE A 40 8.89 0.22 7.31
CA ILE A 40 8.84 0.21 5.84
C ILE A 40 7.86 -0.86 5.37
N ILE A 41 6.92 -0.46 4.51
CA ILE A 41 6.07 -1.37 3.75
C ILE A 41 6.69 -1.55 2.37
N LYS A 42 7.07 -2.78 2.01
CA LYS A 42 7.60 -3.12 0.69
C LYS A 42 6.47 -3.61 -0.20
N LEU A 43 6.12 -2.83 -1.22
CA LEU A 43 5.11 -3.15 -2.21
C LEU A 43 5.79 -3.42 -3.56
N THR A 44 5.61 -4.60 -4.11
CA THR A 44 6.17 -5.03 -5.39
C THR A 44 5.04 -5.25 -6.39
N ASN A 45 5.21 -4.75 -7.61
CA ASN A 45 4.33 -5.03 -8.72
C ASN A 45 4.96 -6.13 -9.61
N PRO A 46 4.54 -7.39 -9.48
CA PRO A 46 5.07 -8.48 -10.31
C PRO A 46 4.46 -8.52 -11.73
N THR A 47 3.59 -7.57 -12.07
CA THR A 47 2.88 -7.56 -13.34
C THR A 47 3.54 -6.61 -14.34
N LYS A 48 3.07 -6.68 -15.60
CA LYS A 48 3.51 -5.80 -16.69
C LYS A 48 2.71 -4.50 -16.80
N GLU A 49 1.75 -4.28 -15.90
CA GLU A 49 0.85 -3.14 -15.94
C GLU A 49 1.22 -2.11 -14.89
N LYS A 50 0.83 -0.86 -15.10
CA LYS A 50 1.00 0.21 -14.12
C LYS A 50 -0.19 0.22 -13.18
N TYR A 51 0.05 0.35 -11.89
CA TYR A 51 -1.01 0.48 -10.89
C TYR A 51 -0.86 1.78 -10.12
N ALA A 52 -1.99 2.40 -9.79
CA ALA A 52 -2.07 3.39 -8.74
C ALA A 52 -2.41 2.66 -7.44
N PHE A 53 -1.76 3.04 -6.35
CA PHE A 53 -2.04 2.49 -5.03
C PHE A 53 -2.44 3.60 -4.06
N LYS A 54 -3.25 3.22 -3.06
CA LYS A 54 -3.64 4.06 -1.95
C LYS A 54 -3.53 3.27 -0.64
N ILE A 55 -2.78 3.81 0.31
CA ILE A 55 -2.62 3.24 1.64
C ILE A 55 -3.40 4.06 2.65
N LYS A 56 -4.20 3.36 3.46
CA LYS A 56 -4.89 3.92 4.63
C LYS A 56 -4.39 3.20 5.88
N CYS A 57 -4.55 3.84 7.03
CA CYS A 57 -4.28 3.24 8.32
C CYS A 57 -5.50 3.43 9.24
N THR A 58 -5.59 2.63 10.31
CA THR A 58 -6.69 2.70 11.27
C THR A 58 -6.74 4.04 12.03
N SER A 59 -5.60 4.69 12.26
CA SER A 59 -5.53 5.97 12.97
C SER A 59 -4.46 6.89 12.39
N ASN A 60 -4.90 7.98 11.75
CA ASN A 60 -4.02 9.01 11.20
C ASN A 60 -3.32 9.85 12.28
N GLU A 61 -3.79 9.80 13.53
CA GLU A 61 -3.15 10.48 14.65
C GLU A 61 -1.94 9.70 15.19
N MET A 62 -2.03 8.37 15.19
CA MET A 62 -0.95 7.50 15.67
C MET A 62 0.05 7.16 14.57
N PHE A 63 -0.41 7.06 13.33
CA PHE A 63 0.42 6.65 12.20
C PHE A 63 0.43 7.69 11.09
N LYS A 64 1.61 7.92 10.53
CA LYS A 64 1.80 8.76 9.34
C LYS A 64 2.40 7.93 8.22
N ILE A 65 1.76 7.94 7.05
CA ILE A 65 2.26 7.28 5.85
C ILE A 65 2.94 8.35 4.99
N LYS A 66 4.21 8.17 4.63
CA LYS A 66 4.93 9.17 3.82
C LYS A 66 4.36 9.28 2.40
N LEU A 67 3.97 8.15 1.83
CA LEU A 67 3.43 8.03 0.48
C LEU A 67 2.07 7.33 0.53
N PRO A 68 0.99 8.05 0.94
CA PRO A 68 -0.33 7.45 1.09
C PRO A 68 -1.01 7.17 -0.26
N VAL A 69 -0.57 7.83 -1.33
CA VAL A 69 -1.03 7.60 -2.70
C VAL A 69 0.18 7.68 -3.61
N GLY A 70 0.27 6.77 -4.58
CA GLY A 70 1.36 6.76 -5.54
C GLY A 70 1.05 5.86 -6.72
N PHE A 71 2.02 5.75 -7.61
CA PHE A 71 2.00 4.83 -8.74
C PHE A 71 3.13 3.83 -8.56
N ILE A 72 2.90 2.60 -9.01
CA ILE A 72 3.91 1.56 -9.09
C ILE A 72 3.97 1.05 -10.52
N ASN A 73 5.15 1.17 -11.13
CA ASN A 73 5.38 0.77 -12.52
C ASN A 73 5.49 -0.75 -12.65
N LYS A 74 5.54 -1.25 -13.88
CA LYS A 74 5.77 -2.67 -14.18
C LYS A 74 7.08 -3.15 -13.57
N ASP A 75 7.06 -4.33 -12.97
CA ASP A 75 8.23 -4.96 -12.31
C ASP A 75 8.93 -4.07 -11.26
N GLU A 76 8.23 -3.04 -10.76
CA GLU A 76 8.79 -2.08 -9.81
C GLU A 76 8.54 -2.54 -8.36
N THR A 77 9.49 -2.24 -7.48
CA THR A 77 9.29 -2.37 -6.03
C THR A 77 9.45 -1.00 -5.39
N ILE A 78 8.46 -0.61 -4.60
CA ILE A 78 8.46 0.63 -3.85
C ILE A 78 8.52 0.36 -2.35
N GLU A 79 9.37 1.13 -1.67
CA GLU A 79 9.47 1.15 -0.22
C GLU A 79 8.68 2.33 0.31
N ILE A 80 7.61 2.05 1.06
CA ILE A 80 6.71 3.06 1.58
C ILE A 80 6.98 3.20 3.08
N PRO A 81 7.70 4.25 3.51
CA PRO A 81 7.97 4.45 4.91
C PRO A 81 6.70 4.93 5.62
N VAL A 82 6.41 4.27 6.73
CA VAL A 82 5.34 4.59 7.68
C VAL A 82 5.96 4.91 9.02
N TYR A 83 5.30 5.76 9.79
CA TYR A 83 5.83 6.27 11.05
C TYR A 83 4.79 6.11 12.14
N HIS A 84 5.20 5.58 13.29
CA HIS A 84 4.48 5.76 14.54
C HIS A 84 4.90 7.13 15.12
N MET A 85 3.92 7.97 15.43
CA MET A 85 4.16 9.34 15.90
C MET A 85 4.66 9.35 17.34
N ALA A 86 5.56 10.30 17.63
CA ALA A 86 6.04 10.59 18.98
C ALA A 86 4.91 11.05 19.90
N ASN A 87 5.07 10.81 21.21
CA ASN A 87 4.10 11.15 22.26
C ASN A 87 2.70 10.54 22.03
N LYS A 88 2.63 9.37 21.40
CA LYS A 88 1.38 8.63 21.20
C LYS A 88 1.45 7.29 21.92
N ALA A 89 0.32 6.86 22.45
CA ALA A 89 0.21 5.57 23.10
C ALA A 89 0.66 4.45 22.14
N ILE A 90 1.38 3.47 22.69
CA ILE A 90 1.73 2.26 21.95
C ILE A 90 0.43 1.46 21.80
N PRO A 91 -0.07 1.25 20.58
CA PRO A 91 -1.30 0.50 20.38
C PRO A 91 -1.08 -0.98 20.70
N GLU A 92 -2.14 -1.66 21.09
CA GLU A 92 -2.10 -3.12 21.24
C GLU A 92 -1.74 -3.79 19.90
N ASN A 93 -0.83 -4.76 19.98
CA ASN A 93 -0.39 -5.53 18.83
C ASN A 93 -1.59 -6.14 18.09
N ASN A 94 -1.56 -6.12 16.76
CA ASN A 94 -2.58 -6.67 15.87
C ASN A 94 -3.97 -6.00 15.93
N LYS A 95 -4.16 -4.87 16.65
CA LYS A 95 -5.41 -4.08 16.56
C LYS A 95 -5.40 -3.01 15.48
N GLN A 96 -4.22 -2.64 15.00
CA GLN A 96 -4.02 -1.63 13.97
C GLN A 96 -3.67 -2.29 12.65
N TYR A 97 -4.18 -1.76 11.56
CA TYR A 97 -3.95 -2.29 10.21
C TYR A 97 -3.65 -1.17 9.22
N PHE A 98 -2.87 -1.52 8.20
CA PHE A 98 -2.66 -0.70 7.01
C PHE A 98 -3.41 -1.37 5.86
N ALA A 99 -4.35 -0.67 5.26
CA ALA A 99 -5.12 -1.15 4.12
C ALA A 99 -4.51 -0.57 2.84
N ILE A 100 -4.08 -1.45 1.94
CA ILE A 100 -3.56 -1.09 0.62
C ILE A 100 -4.64 -1.37 -0.41
N TYR A 101 -5.01 -0.35 -1.16
CA TYR A 101 -5.91 -0.42 -2.30
C TYR A 101 -5.10 -0.19 -3.56
N TYR A 102 -5.47 -0.82 -4.67
CA TYR A 102 -4.87 -0.56 -5.97
C TYR A 102 -5.92 -0.43 -7.06
N THR A 103 -5.57 0.25 -8.14
CA THR A 103 -6.33 0.28 -9.39
C THR A 103 -5.36 0.23 -10.55
N LYS A 104 -5.72 -0.51 -11.59
CA LYS A 104 -4.99 -0.49 -12.86
C LYS A 104 -5.05 0.92 -13.43
N VAL A 105 -3.93 1.38 -13.97
CA VAL A 105 -3.82 2.66 -14.68
C VAL A 105 -3.65 2.31 -16.14
N ASP A 106 -4.66 2.64 -16.93
CA ASP A 106 -4.56 2.57 -18.38
C ASP A 106 -3.75 3.78 -18.85
N ASP A 107 -2.76 3.53 -19.71
CA ASP A 107 -1.95 4.57 -20.35
C ASP A 107 -2.72 5.02 -21.60
N ASP A 108 -3.91 5.61 -21.41
CA ASP A 108 -4.70 6.21 -22.48
C ASP A 108 -4.29 7.71 -22.58
N ASP A 109 -3.11 7.95 -23.15
CA ASP A 109 -2.68 9.26 -23.69
C ASP A 109 -1.73 9.05 -24.90
#